data_AF-A0A379SUT2-F1
#
_entry.id   AF-A0A379SUT2-F1
#
_cell.length_a   1.000
_cell.length_b   1.000
_cell.length_c   1.000
_cell.angle_alpha   90.00
_cell.angle_beta   90.00
_cell.angle_gamma   90.00
#
_symmetry.space_group_name_H-M   'P 1'
#
loop_
_entity.id
_entity.type
_entity.pdbx_description
1 polymer ?
#
loop_
_entity_poly.entity_id
_entity_poly.type
_entity_poly.pdbx_seq_one_letter_code
_entity_poly.pdbx_strand_id
1 'polypeptide(L)'
;MRLPYREPSGLFDGAAESVWDVRTWHNIATGTVTTRDYNYRTASTPMDAAVSVRNDAVTTGEYYRYAAPYREAGDDSSPEPETE
;
A
#
# COMPACT_ATOMS: atom_id res chain seq x y z
N MET A 1 22.24 -10.39 15.32
CA MET A 1 23.48 -9.86 14.67
C MET A 1 23.13 -8.56 13.96
N ARG A 2 24.02 -7.56 13.96
CA ARG A 2 23.84 -6.29 13.23
C ARG A 2 25.09 -6.06 12.39
N LEU A 3 24.89 -5.89 11.08
CA LEU A 3 25.96 -5.67 10.12
C LEU A 3 26.17 -4.16 9.92
N PRO A 4 27.42 -3.66 9.88
CA PRO A 4 27.70 -2.25 9.59
C PRO A 4 27.52 -1.93 8.10
N TYR A 5 27.10 -0.70 7.76
CA TYR A 5 27.17 -0.18 6.40
C TYR A 5 28.56 0.43 6.14
N ARG A 6 29.23 -0.01 5.07
CA ARG A 6 30.55 0.50 4.64
C ARG A 6 30.69 0.45 3.13
N GLU A 7 31.07 1.56 2.50
CA GLU A 7 31.40 1.59 1.08
C GLU A 7 32.78 0.95 0.80
N PRO A 8 32.95 0.18 -0.29
CA PRO A 8 34.23 -0.41 -0.65
C PRO A 8 35.25 0.69 -1.02
N SER A 9 36.34 0.80 -0.27
CA SER A 9 37.38 1.82 -0.51
C SER A 9 38.40 1.46 -1.61
N GLY A 10 38.18 0.35 -2.32
CA GLY A 10 39.06 -0.17 -3.38
C GLY A 10 40.42 -0.72 -2.90
N LEU A 11 40.83 -0.45 -1.65
CA LEU A 11 42.12 -0.84 -1.09
C LEU A 11 42.02 -1.80 0.11
N PHE A 12 40.85 -1.93 0.75
CA PHE A 12 40.64 -2.84 1.89
C PHE A 12 39.14 -3.02 2.18
N ASP A 13 38.66 -4.28 2.25
CA ASP A 13 37.26 -4.65 2.56
C ASP A 13 37.03 -4.94 4.05
N GLY A 14 38.04 -4.76 4.90
CA GLY A 14 37.90 -4.87 6.35
C GLY A 14 37.75 -6.28 6.91
N ALA A 15 37.71 -7.33 6.07
CA ALA A 15 37.47 -8.75 6.42
C ALA A 15 36.24 -9.02 7.32
N ALA A 16 35.39 -8.02 7.54
CA ALA A 16 34.19 -8.09 8.36
C ALA A 16 32.98 -7.99 7.44
N GLU A 17 32.04 -8.92 7.61
CA GLU A 17 30.76 -8.87 6.90
C GLU A 17 30.13 -7.47 7.09
N SER A 18 29.79 -6.84 5.97
CA SER A 18 29.28 -5.47 5.90
C SER A 18 28.17 -5.40 4.86
N VAL A 19 27.35 -4.36 4.90
CA VAL A 19 26.43 -4.02 3.80
C VAL A 19 27.04 -2.87 3.01
N TRP A 20 27.03 -2.98 1.69
CA TRP A 20 27.41 -1.93 0.76
C TRP A 20 26.33 -1.79 -0.31
N ASP A 21 26.26 -0.62 -0.95
CA ASP A 21 25.31 -0.32 -2.05
C ASP A 21 23.82 -0.44 -1.65
N VAL A 22 23.44 0.19 -0.54
CA VAL A 22 22.03 0.28 -0.13
C VAL A 22 21.34 1.36 -0.93
N ARG A 23 20.28 1.00 -1.66
CA ARG A 23 19.44 1.95 -2.40
C ARG A 23 17.98 1.83 -1.99
N THR A 24 17.34 2.98 -1.83
CA THR A 24 15.89 3.09 -1.55
C THR A 24 15.19 3.80 -2.70
N TRP A 25 14.00 3.34 -3.06
CA TRP A 25 13.09 4.00 -3.99
C TRP A 25 11.75 4.24 -3.29
N HIS A 26 11.08 5.34 -3.60
CA HIS A 26 9.75 5.65 -3.10
C HIS A 26 8.78 5.88 -4.27
N ASN A 27 7.54 5.47 -4.09
CA ASN A 27 6.44 5.72 -5.03
C ASN A 27 5.30 6.40 -4.26
N ILE A 28 4.51 7.23 -4.95
CA ILE A 28 3.33 7.85 -4.35
C ILE A 28 2.13 6.94 -4.60
N ALA A 29 1.34 6.69 -3.54
CA ALA A 29 0.10 5.92 -3.60
C ALA A 29 -1.13 6.82 -3.45
N THR A 30 -2.29 6.34 -3.90
CA THR A 30 -3.57 7.03 -3.68
C THR A 30 -3.96 6.96 -2.20
N GLY A 31 -4.45 8.07 -1.65
CA GLY A 31 -4.82 8.14 -0.23
C GLY A 31 -6.11 7.39 0.09
N THR A 32 -7.12 7.55 -0.76
CA THR A 32 -8.42 6.90 -0.63
C THR A 32 -8.94 6.39 -1.97
N VAL A 33 -9.49 5.19 -2.00
CA VAL A 33 -10.22 4.65 -3.14
C VAL A 33 -11.67 4.43 -2.74
N THR A 34 -12.58 4.98 -3.52
CA THR A 34 -14.04 4.80 -3.36
C THR A 34 -14.61 4.09 -4.58
N THR A 35 -15.40 3.06 -4.35
CA THR A 35 -16.10 2.31 -5.38
C THR A 35 -17.60 2.29 -5.13
N ARG A 36 -18.37 2.30 -6.22
CA ARG A 36 -19.83 2.15 -6.19
C ARG A 36 -20.29 1.17 -7.26
N ASP A 37 -21.19 0.28 -6.88
CA ASP A 37 -21.86 -0.65 -7.79
C ASP A 37 -23.39 -0.57 -7.69
N TYR A 38 -24.08 -1.21 -8.64
CA TYR A 38 -25.54 -1.32 -8.62
C TYR A 38 -26.02 -2.66 -9.19
N ASN A 39 -26.70 -3.43 -8.35
CA ASN A 39 -27.33 -4.68 -8.75
C ASN A 39 -28.86 -4.55 -8.69
N TYR A 40 -29.54 -4.57 -9.84
CA TYR A 40 -31.00 -4.43 -9.92
C TYR A 40 -31.78 -5.53 -9.21
N ARG A 41 -31.18 -6.73 -9.04
CA ARG A 41 -31.83 -7.85 -8.34
C ARG A 41 -31.89 -7.61 -6.84
N THR A 42 -30.97 -6.81 -6.34
CA THR A 42 -30.80 -6.47 -4.93
C THR A 42 -30.67 -4.96 -4.78
N ALA A 43 -31.55 -4.19 -5.45
CA ALA A 43 -31.42 -2.74 -5.61
C ALA A 43 -31.37 -1.95 -4.28
N SER A 44 -31.87 -2.54 -3.19
CA SER A 44 -31.79 -1.96 -1.83
C SER A 44 -30.51 -2.30 -1.08
N THR A 45 -29.61 -3.10 -1.66
CA THR A 45 -28.35 -3.49 -1.03
C THR A 45 -27.32 -2.38 -1.27
N PRO A 46 -26.72 -1.81 -0.20
CA PRO A 46 -25.65 -0.84 -0.36
C PRO A 46 -24.43 -1.53 -0.99
N MET A 47 -23.87 -0.89 -2.01
CA MET A 47 -22.68 -1.37 -2.73
C MET A 47 -21.64 -0.25 -2.88
N ASP A 48 -21.60 0.62 -1.87
CA ASP A 48 -20.57 1.63 -1.72
C ASP A 48 -19.45 1.06 -0.83
N ALA A 49 -18.20 1.18 -1.25
CA ALA A 49 -17.05 0.80 -0.46
C ALA A 49 -15.95 1.86 -0.56
N ALA A 50 -15.27 2.13 0.55
CA ALA A 50 -14.16 3.06 0.60
C ALA A 50 -13.01 2.47 1.44
N VAL A 51 -11.78 2.60 0.96
CA VAL A 51 -10.56 2.17 1.67
C VAL A 51 -9.56 3.30 1.64
N SER A 52 -8.93 3.58 2.79
CA SER A 52 -7.89 4.60 2.91
C SER A 52 -6.61 4.03 3.51
N VAL A 53 -5.47 4.60 3.10
CA VAL A 53 -4.15 4.26 3.65
C VAL A 53 -3.85 5.22 4.80
N ARG A 54 -3.41 4.68 5.94
CA ARG A 54 -2.89 5.48 7.06
C ARG A 54 -1.38 5.56 6.97
N ASN A 55 -0.84 6.75 6.71
CA ASN A 55 0.60 6.99 6.66
C ASN A 55 0.90 8.47 6.92
N ASP A 56 2.10 8.78 7.41
CA ASP A 56 2.57 10.15 7.64
C ASP A 56 3.14 10.82 6.36
N ALA A 57 3.36 10.06 5.29
CA ALA A 57 3.84 10.54 4.00
C ALA A 57 2.70 11.07 3.13
N VAL A 58 3.08 11.85 2.11
CA VAL A 58 2.13 12.43 1.15
C VAL A 58 1.55 11.37 0.22
N THR A 59 0.22 11.32 0.14
CA THR A 59 -0.54 10.49 -0.81
C THR A 59 -1.15 11.32 -1.93
N THR A 60 -1.45 10.69 -3.07
CA THR A 60 -2.19 11.31 -4.17
C THR A 60 -3.70 11.19 -3.95
N GLY A 61 -4.33 12.25 -3.42
CA GLY A 61 -5.78 12.49 -3.49
C GLY A 61 -6.73 11.29 -3.27
N GLU A 62 -7.89 11.37 -3.93
CA GLU A 62 -8.94 10.36 -3.89
C GLU A 62 -9.23 9.84 -5.30
N TYR A 63 -9.46 8.54 -5.43
CA TYR A 63 -9.82 7.89 -6.68
C TYR A 63 -11.21 7.26 -6.60
N TYR A 64 -12.08 7.61 -7.54
CA TYR A 64 -13.46 7.13 -7.58
C TYR A 64 -13.71 6.24 -8.81
N ARG A 65 -14.40 5.11 -8.61
CA ARG A 65 -14.80 4.19 -9.70
C ARG A 65 -16.24 3.72 -9.53
N TYR A 66 -17.01 3.78 -10.62
CA TYR A 66 -18.38 3.25 -10.70
C TYR A 66 -18.45 2.00 -11.57
N ALA A 67 -19.39 1.10 -11.28
CA ALA A 67 -19.66 -0.14 -12.02
C ALA A 67 -18.42 -1.06 -12.10
N ALA A 68 -17.90 -1.41 -10.92
CA ALA A 68 -16.94 -2.50 -10.79
C ALA A 68 -17.63 -3.86 -11.11
N PRO A 69 -16.93 -5.00 -11.17
CA PRO A 69 -17.57 -6.27 -11.49
C PRO A 69 -18.21 -6.97 -10.27
N TYR A 70 -18.49 -6.24 -9.18
CA TYR A 70 -18.93 -6.83 -7.92
C TYR A 70 -20.45 -6.98 -7.90
N ARG A 71 -20.94 -8.15 -7.48
CA ARG A 71 -22.38 -8.47 -7.49
C ARG A 71 -23.03 -8.48 -6.12
N GLU A 72 -22.21 -8.55 -5.07
CA GLU A 72 -22.62 -8.66 -3.68
C GLU A 72 -21.90 -7.59 -2.87
N ALA A 73 -22.49 -7.17 -1.75
CA ALA A 73 -21.83 -6.29 -0.81
C ALA A 73 -20.60 -7.00 -0.23
N GLY A 74 -19.51 -6.27 -0.07
CA GLY A 74 -18.35 -6.73 0.68
C GLY A 74 -18.64 -6.77 2.18
N ASP A 75 -17.69 -7.30 2.94
CA ASP A 75 -17.67 -7.11 4.39
C ASP A 75 -17.14 -5.70 4.70
N ASP A 76 -17.88 -4.94 5.51
CA ASP A 76 -17.49 -3.60 5.97
C ASP A 76 -16.47 -3.65 7.12
N SER A 77 -16.03 -4.85 7.53
CA SER A 77 -14.93 -4.97 8.47
C SER A 77 -13.68 -4.31 7.87
N SER A 78 -13.16 -3.30 8.57
CA SER A 78 -11.87 -2.71 8.21
C SER A 78 -10.82 -3.81 8.35
N PRO A 79 -10.12 -4.20 7.27
CA PRO A 79 -8.99 -5.11 7.42
C PRO A 79 -7.99 -4.48 8.40
N GLU A 80 -7.46 -5.28 9.33
CA GLU A 80 -6.32 -4.83 10.12
C GLU A 80 -5.19 -4.46 9.14
N PRO A 81 -4.53 -3.31 9.32
CA PRO A 81 -3.41 -2.97 8.46
C PRO A 81 -2.36 -4.08 8.55
N GLU A 82 -1.85 -4.51 7.40
CA GLU A 82 -0.72 -5.43 7.37
C GLU A 82 0.40 -4.82 8.23
N THR A 83 0.84 -5.55 9.25
CA THR A 83 1.95 -5.14 10.10
C THR A 83 3.23 -5.43 9.34
N GLU A 84 4.04 -4.40 9.11
CA GLU A 84 5.39 -4.52 8.53
C GLU A 84 6.35 -5.27 9.47
#